data_AF-A0A956BE84-F1
#
_entry.id   AF-A0A956BE84-F1
#
_cell.length_a   1.000
_cell.length_b   1.000
_cell.length_c   1.000
_cell.angle_alpha   90.00
_cell.angle_beta   90.00
_cell.angle_gamma   90.00
#
_symmetry.space_group_name_H-M   'P 1'
#
loop_
_entity.id
_entity.type
_entity.pdbx_description
1 polymer ?
#
loop_
_entity_poly.entity_id
_entity_poly.type
_entity_poly.pdbx_seq_one_letter_code
_entity_poly.pdbx_strand_id
1 'polypeptide(L)'
;MPPQCANGFDDDEDGLTDFGEDPRCEAAADDFEGADCADGRDNDGDGNIDFDRDGDGFRDINADFECACANDELETRQPACQDGCDNDGDGLIDLEDIGCDGPDDTNEFNPPQCSDGVDNNENGVADYPADPGCNSEDDPLEETLDVLPACADGIDNDDDGFVDFAGGDDGCIAAADDSELGPCDEEQPLLPPLPVRGSTFGGLDQHTPGCGFSEAPDRMFRVPVPYPAQVTVDTLGSSFDTVLYARRACTPTEGCPLLPPPDGDGGAPVDLGVEDAGAEPDADALDAGVPD
;
A
#
# COMPACT_ATOMS: atom_id res chain seq x y z
N MET A 1 -6.54 -49.33 23.94
CA MET A 1 -7.28 -48.32 24.73
C MET A 1 -8.73 -48.41 24.30
N PRO A 2 -9.71 -47.82 25.00
CA PRO A 2 -11.01 -47.61 24.37
C PRO A 2 -10.84 -46.82 23.05
N PRO A 3 -11.67 -47.08 22.03
CA PRO A 3 -11.73 -46.27 20.79
C PRO A 3 -12.02 -44.81 21.13
N GLN A 4 -11.57 -43.86 20.29
CA GLN A 4 -11.75 -42.41 20.51
C GLN A 4 -13.22 -42.07 20.71
N CYS A 5 -14.07 -42.53 19.78
CA CYS A 5 -15.54 -42.44 19.83
C CYS A 5 -16.27 -43.19 20.96
N ALA A 6 -15.56 -43.76 21.95
CA ALA A 6 -16.18 -44.29 23.17
C ALA A 6 -15.28 -44.16 24.41
N ASN A 7 -14.37 -43.18 24.45
CA ASN A 7 -13.44 -42.97 25.55
C ASN A 7 -13.85 -41.83 26.49
N GLY A 8 -14.84 -41.02 26.11
CA GLY A 8 -15.38 -39.90 26.88
C GLY A 8 -14.50 -38.64 26.90
N PHE A 9 -13.61 -38.49 25.92
CA PHE A 9 -12.84 -37.28 25.64
C PHE A 9 -13.24 -36.77 24.25
N ASP A 10 -13.21 -35.45 24.10
CA ASP A 10 -13.34 -34.76 22.82
C ASP A 10 -11.96 -34.83 22.16
N ASP A 11 -11.69 -35.89 21.39
CA ASP A 11 -10.35 -36.15 20.83
C ASP A 11 -10.04 -35.27 19.60
N ASP A 12 -11.05 -34.69 18.92
CA ASP A 12 -10.90 -33.76 17.79
C ASP A 12 -11.18 -32.27 18.13
N GLU A 13 -11.52 -31.98 19.39
CA GLU A 13 -11.72 -30.64 19.93
C GLU A 13 -12.88 -29.84 19.27
N ASP A 14 -13.89 -30.54 18.75
CA ASP A 14 -15.07 -29.92 18.12
C ASP A 14 -16.20 -29.56 19.11
N GLY A 15 -16.01 -29.94 20.39
CA GLY A 15 -16.95 -29.70 21.49
C GLY A 15 -17.99 -30.81 21.68
N LEU A 16 -17.95 -31.87 20.87
CA LEU A 16 -18.66 -33.13 21.03
C LEU A 16 -17.64 -34.15 21.60
N THR A 17 -17.96 -35.44 21.75
CA THR A 17 -17.15 -36.27 22.71
C THR A 17 -17.19 -37.76 22.49
N ASP A 18 -18.23 -38.32 21.87
CA ASP A 18 -18.34 -39.76 21.66
C ASP A 18 -19.54 -40.05 20.75
N PHE A 19 -19.59 -41.27 20.22
CA PHE A 19 -20.73 -41.80 19.47
C PHE A 19 -22.09 -41.54 20.14
N GLY A 20 -22.96 -40.85 19.39
CA GLY A 20 -24.34 -40.55 19.78
C GLY A 20 -24.57 -39.12 20.25
N GLU A 21 -23.51 -38.41 20.64
CA GLU A 21 -23.48 -36.96 20.78
C GLU A 21 -22.68 -36.32 19.65
N ASP A 22 -21.63 -37.02 19.20
CA ASP A 22 -20.73 -36.65 18.11
C ASP A 22 -21.18 -37.24 16.75
N PRO A 23 -21.49 -36.41 15.73
CA PRO A 23 -21.81 -36.84 14.36
C PRO A 23 -20.64 -37.46 13.59
N ARG A 24 -19.39 -37.12 13.93
CA ARG A 24 -18.16 -37.62 13.29
C ARG A 24 -17.78 -39.00 13.79
N CYS A 25 -18.39 -39.43 14.91
CA CYS A 25 -18.39 -40.82 15.34
C CYS A 25 -19.53 -41.62 14.71
N GLU A 26 -19.26 -42.37 13.64
CA GLU A 26 -20.25 -43.28 13.02
C GLU A 26 -20.62 -44.46 13.93
N ALA A 27 -19.69 -44.92 14.75
CA ALA A 27 -19.86 -45.99 15.72
C ALA A 27 -18.96 -45.82 16.96
N ALA A 28 -19.46 -46.24 18.13
CA ALA A 28 -18.68 -46.34 19.37
C ALA A 28 -17.48 -47.31 19.31
N ALA A 29 -17.23 -47.93 18.16
CA ALA A 29 -16.09 -48.81 17.91
C ALA A 29 -15.03 -48.16 17.01
N ASP A 30 -15.28 -46.96 16.51
CA ASP A 30 -14.34 -46.25 15.65
C ASP A 30 -13.17 -45.73 16.47
N ASP A 31 -11.97 -46.11 16.03
CA ASP A 31 -10.72 -45.77 16.71
C ASP A 31 -10.27 -44.33 16.43
N PHE A 32 -10.96 -43.62 15.54
CA PHE A 32 -10.74 -42.22 15.17
C PHE A 32 -12.01 -41.40 15.39
N GLU A 33 -11.87 -40.27 16.08
CA GLU A 33 -12.88 -39.21 16.25
C GLU A 33 -12.24 -37.97 15.60
N GLY A 34 -12.75 -37.56 14.44
CA GLY A 34 -12.17 -36.49 13.63
C GLY A 34 -12.73 -36.47 12.21
N ALA A 35 -12.23 -35.55 11.38
CA ALA A 35 -12.72 -35.29 10.03
C ALA A 35 -12.40 -36.42 9.03
N ASP A 36 -13.28 -36.63 8.04
CA ASP A 36 -13.13 -37.67 7.00
C ASP A 36 -11.76 -37.57 6.32
N CYS A 37 -11.28 -36.36 6.04
CA CYS A 37 -9.99 -36.08 5.40
C CYS A 37 -8.73 -36.38 6.25
N ALA A 38 -8.87 -37.00 7.42
CA ALA A 38 -7.77 -37.40 8.29
C ALA A 38 -7.98 -38.77 8.99
N ASP A 39 -9.03 -39.53 8.62
CA ASP A 39 -9.43 -40.75 9.33
C ASP A 39 -8.73 -42.04 8.83
N GLY A 40 -7.93 -41.93 7.76
CA GLY A 40 -7.22 -43.05 7.16
C GLY A 40 -8.08 -43.95 6.29
N ARG A 41 -9.27 -43.51 5.88
CA ARG A 41 -10.22 -44.22 5.01
C ARG A 41 -10.37 -43.48 3.68
N ASP A 42 -11.07 -44.13 2.75
CA ASP A 42 -11.38 -43.63 1.40
C ASP A 42 -12.91 -43.54 1.40
N ASN A 43 -13.42 -42.47 2.02
CA ASN A 43 -14.82 -42.25 2.30
C ASN A 43 -15.61 -41.88 1.03
N ASP A 44 -14.94 -41.31 0.02
CA ASP A 44 -15.52 -40.99 -1.29
C ASP A 44 -15.38 -42.12 -2.35
N GLY A 45 -14.44 -43.04 -2.14
CA GLY A 45 -14.22 -44.23 -2.97
C GLY A 45 -13.43 -43.98 -4.26
N ASP A 46 -12.70 -42.86 -4.38
CA ASP A 46 -11.90 -42.49 -5.54
C ASP A 46 -10.49 -43.16 -5.56
N GLY A 47 -10.07 -43.67 -4.40
CA GLY A 47 -8.81 -44.40 -4.19
C GLY A 47 -7.66 -43.56 -3.64
N ASN A 48 -7.88 -42.27 -3.38
CA ASN A 48 -7.12 -41.47 -2.41
C ASN A 48 -7.72 -41.69 -1.01
N ILE A 49 -7.11 -41.12 0.04
CA ILE A 49 -7.47 -41.47 1.42
C ILE A 49 -7.62 -40.19 2.27
N ASP A 50 -6.56 -39.38 2.41
CA ASP A 50 -6.59 -38.24 3.34
C ASP A 50 -5.88 -37.02 2.74
N PHE A 51 -5.99 -35.84 3.38
CA PHE A 51 -5.24 -34.64 3.02
C PHE A 51 -3.72 -34.75 3.28
N ASP A 52 -3.34 -35.28 4.44
CA ASP A 52 -1.97 -35.41 4.94
C ASP A 52 -1.87 -36.63 5.87
N ARG A 53 -1.58 -37.79 5.26
CA ARG A 53 -1.63 -39.09 5.94
C ARG A 53 -0.50 -39.27 6.98
N ASP A 54 0.58 -38.48 6.96
CA ASP A 54 1.65 -38.57 7.96
C ASP A 54 1.72 -37.38 8.94
N GLY A 55 0.84 -36.38 8.75
CA GLY A 55 0.64 -35.25 9.64
C GLY A 55 1.83 -34.30 9.68
N ASP A 56 2.63 -34.27 8.62
CA ASP A 56 3.84 -33.42 8.51
C ASP A 56 3.55 -32.00 8.01
N GLY A 57 2.30 -31.70 7.67
CA GLY A 57 1.80 -30.42 7.17
C GLY A 57 1.92 -30.26 5.66
N PHE A 58 2.24 -31.32 4.91
CA PHE A 58 2.36 -31.28 3.44
C PHE A 58 1.43 -32.30 2.76
N ARG A 59 0.87 -31.93 1.60
CA ARG A 59 0.06 -32.87 0.80
C ARG A 59 0.92 -34.05 0.34
N ASP A 60 0.43 -35.24 0.68
CA ASP A 60 1.06 -36.52 0.42
C ASP A 60 0.94 -36.97 -1.05
N ILE A 61 1.73 -37.97 -1.50
CA ILE A 61 1.69 -38.43 -2.91
C ILE A 61 0.38 -39.14 -3.31
N ASN A 62 -0.38 -39.60 -2.32
CA ASN A 62 -1.74 -40.13 -2.48
C ASN A 62 -2.74 -39.29 -1.68
N ALA A 63 -2.45 -38.00 -1.48
CA ALA A 63 -3.39 -37.11 -0.83
C ALA A 63 -4.63 -36.95 -1.70
N ASP A 64 -5.77 -36.94 -1.04
CA ASP A 64 -7.04 -36.64 -1.67
C ASP A 64 -7.07 -35.16 -2.09
N PHE A 65 -7.47 -34.89 -3.34
CA PHE A 65 -7.55 -33.53 -3.86
C PHE A 65 -8.84 -32.83 -3.45
N GLU A 66 -9.87 -33.61 -3.11
CA GLU A 66 -11.18 -33.18 -2.69
C GLU A 66 -11.18 -32.74 -1.22
N CYS A 67 -10.15 -33.10 -0.45
CA CYS A 67 -9.85 -32.54 0.87
C CYS A 67 -9.13 -31.18 0.78
N ALA A 68 -9.75 -30.14 1.35
CA ALA A 68 -9.17 -28.80 1.41
C ALA A 68 -8.06 -28.68 2.47
N CYS A 69 -8.28 -29.26 3.66
CA CYS A 69 -7.35 -29.37 4.76
C CYS A 69 -7.60 -30.64 5.61
N ALA A 70 -6.82 -30.86 6.67
CA ALA A 70 -6.98 -32.01 7.55
C ALA A 70 -8.25 -31.94 8.44
N ASN A 71 -8.83 -30.76 8.62
CA ASN A 71 -10.06 -30.54 9.38
C ASN A 71 -11.32 -30.50 8.48
N ASP A 72 -11.16 -30.70 7.16
CA ASP A 72 -12.28 -30.74 6.22
C ASP A 72 -13.16 -31.97 6.53
N GLU A 73 -14.39 -31.69 6.97
CA GLU A 73 -15.31 -32.71 7.49
C GLU A 73 -15.71 -33.74 6.46
N LEU A 74 -15.64 -33.42 5.16
CA LEU A 74 -16.09 -34.30 4.09
C LEU A 74 -14.98 -34.48 3.07
N GLU A 75 -14.73 -35.71 2.63
CA GLU A 75 -13.96 -36.00 1.42
C GLU A 75 -14.75 -35.63 0.15
N THR A 76 -15.22 -34.39 0.06
CA THR A 76 -15.93 -33.86 -1.10
C THR A 76 -15.56 -32.41 -1.29
N ARG A 77 -15.45 -31.96 -2.54
CA ARG A 77 -15.14 -30.56 -2.84
C ARG A 77 -16.19 -29.61 -2.26
N GLN A 78 -15.80 -28.86 -1.24
CA GLN A 78 -16.57 -27.77 -0.64
C GLN A 78 -16.04 -26.38 -1.10
N PRO A 79 -16.87 -25.33 -1.11
CA PRO A 79 -16.41 -23.94 -1.15
C PRO A 79 -15.62 -23.61 0.13
N ALA A 80 -14.61 -22.72 0.00
CA ALA A 80 -13.73 -22.33 1.11
C ALA A 80 -14.53 -21.86 2.33
N CYS A 81 -15.60 -21.09 2.12
CA CYS A 81 -16.41 -20.52 3.19
C CYS A 81 -17.36 -21.51 3.92
N GLN A 82 -17.18 -22.82 3.73
CA GLN A 82 -17.92 -23.88 4.42
C GLN A 82 -17.15 -25.22 4.46
N ASP A 83 -15.84 -25.21 4.22
CA ASP A 83 -15.01 -26.42 4.18
C ASP A 83 -14.31 -26.71 5.51
N GLY A 84 -14.54 -25.89 6.55
CA GLY A 84 -13.97 -26.07 7.88
C GLY A 84 -12.47 -25.71 7.96
N CYS A 85 -11.93 -25.10 6.90
CA CYS A 85 -10.52 -24.76 6.79
C CYS A 85 -10.30 -23.24 6.80
N ASP A 86 -9.18 -22.82 7.37
CA ASP A 86 -8.65 -21.46 7.25
C ASP A 86 -7.80 -21.38 5.97
N ASN A 87 -8.44 -21.03 4.86
CA ASN A 87 -7.86 -21.08 3.51
C ASN A 87 -6.96 -19.86 3.21
N ASP A 88 -7.09 -18.76 3.95
CA ASP A 88 -6.28 -17.56 3.78
C ASP A 88 -5.22 -17.35 4.89
N GLY A 89 -5.36 -18.08 6.00
CA GLY A 89 -4.40 -18.20 7.09
C GLY A 89 -4.53 -17.12 8.17
N ASP A 90 -5.67 -16.45 8.28
CA ASP A 90 -5.90 -15.35 9.21
C ASP A 90 -6.45 -15.79 10.59
N GLY A 91 -6.82 -17.07 10.72
CA GLY A 91 -7.33 -17.70 11.92
C GLY A 91 -8.84 -17.68 12.08
N LEU A 92 -9.58 -17.12 11.13
CA LEU A 92 -11.02 -17.31 10.96
C LEU A 92 -11.28 -18.45 9.97
N ILE A 93 -12.47 -19.03 10.02
CA ILE A 93 -12.88 -20.12 9.12
C ILE A 93 -14.33 -19.90 8.69
N ASP A 94 -14.65 -20.30 7.47
CA ASP A 94 -16.00 -20.39 6.95
C ASP A 94 -16.79 -19.06 7.10
N LEU A 95 -18.07 -19.13 7.47
CA LEU A 95 -18.92 -17.97 7.69
C LEU A 95 -18.55 -17.12 8.91
N GLU A 96 -17.63 -17.60 9.75
CA GLU A 96 -17.04 -16.80 10.81
C GLU A 96 -15.91 -15.90 10.29
N ASP A 97 -15.38 -16.19 9.10
CA ASP A 97 -14.48 -15.31 8.35
C ASP A 97 -15.23 -14.16 7.69
N ILE A 98 -14.71 -12.94 7.84
CA ILE A 98 -15.30 -11.74 7.22
C ILE A 98 -15.08 -11.71 5.70
N GLY A 99 -14.17 -12.54 5.17
CA GLY A 99 -13.90 -12.71 3.75
C GLY A 99 -14.96 -13.54 3.04
N CYS A 100 -15.90 -14.11 3.81
CA CYS A 100 -17.02 -14.89 3.33
C CYS A 100 -18.32 -14.09 3.31
N ASP A 101 -18.75 -13.64 2.13
CA ASP A 101 -20.06 -13.02 1.92
C ASP A 101 -21.21 -14.05 2.01
N GLY A 102 -20.90 -15.32 1.79
CA GLY A 102 -21.82 -16.45 1.93
C GLY A 102 -21.14 -17.83 1.82
N PRO A 103 -21.90 -18.90 2.09
CA PRO A 103 -21.33 -20.25 2.21
C PRO A 103 -20.89 -20.86 0.87
N ASP A 104 -21.37 -20.31 -0.25
CA ASP A 104 -21.00 -20.80 -1.58
C ASP A 104 -19.72 -20.11 -2.13
N ASP A 105 -19.11 -19.20 -1.37
CA ASP A 105 -17.93 -18.45 -1.80
C ASP A 105 -16.67 -19.32 -1.80
N THR A 106 -15.84 -19.11 -2.82
CA THR A 106 -14.70 -20.01 -3.10
C THR A 106 -13.37 -19.49 -2.56
N ASN A 107 -13.39 -18.43 -1.76
CA ASN A 107 -12.21 -17.85 -1.14
C ASN A 107 -12.64 -17.08 0.11
N GLU A 108 -11.78 -17.05 1.10
CA GLU A 108 -11.98 -16.36 2.37
C GLU A 108 -11.12 -15.09 2.45
N PHE A 109 -10.60 -14.62 1.31
CA PHE A 109 -9.65 -13.52 1.31
C PHE A 109 -10.30 -12.23 1.79
N ASN A 110 -9.77 -11.70 2.87
CA ASN A 110 -10.16 -10.40 3.42
C ASN A 110 -9.67 -9.25 2.53
N PRO A 111 -10.58 -8.41 1.98
CA PRO A 111 -10.17 -7.16 1.37
C PRO A 111 -9.31 -6.38 2.37
N PRO A 112 -8.17 -5.79 1.96
CA PRO A 112 -7.38 -4.97 2.85
C PRO A 112 -8.24 -3.86 3.44
N GLN A 113 -8.26 -3.71 4.76
CA GLN A 113 -9.05 -2.66 5.44
C GLN A 113 -8.71 -1.26 4.94
N CYS A 114 -7.47 -1.07 4.45
CA CYS A 114 -7.04 0.20 3.87
C CYS A 114 -7.54 0.47 2.44
N SER A 115 -8.41 -0.36 1.87
CA SER A 115 -9.04 -0.14 0.57
C SER A 115 -10.45 -0.72 0.43
N ASP A 116 -11.12 -1.03 1.55
CA ASP A 116 -12.44 -1.68 1.56
C ASP A 116 -13.62 -0.68 1.53
N GLY A 117 -13.35 0.62 1.70
CA GLY A 117 -14.39 1.66 1.71
C GLY A 117 -15.03 1.90 3.07
N VAL A 118 -14.54 1.26 4.13
CA VAL A 118 -15.06 1.28 5.49
C VAL A 118 -14.01 1.90 6.42
N ASP A 119 -14.49 2.69 7.38
CA ASP A 119 -13.70 3.15 8.53
C ASP A 119 -13.73 2.01 9.56
N ASN A 120 -12.81 1.05 9.43
CA ASN A 120 -12.72 -0.15 10.28
C ASN A 120 -12.26 0.18 11.70
N ASN A 121 -11.53 1.28 11.87
CA ASN A 121 -11.01 1.71 13.18
C ASN A 121 -11.90 2.75 13.91
N GLU A 122 -12.99 3.19 13.26
CA GLU A 122 -13.98 4.17 13.70
C GLU A 122 -13.39 5.56 14.10
N ASN A 123 -12.29 5.98 13.47
CA ASN A 123 -11.63 7.26 13.76
C ASN A 123 -12.23 8.46 12.99
N GLY A 124 -13.08 8.20 11.98
CA GLY A 124 -13.78 9.19 11.16
C GLY A 124 -13.14 9.49 9.79
N VAL A 125 -12.00 8.88 9.47
CA VAL A 125 -11.44 8.77 8.12
C VAL A 125 -11.39 7.29 7.73
N ALA A 126 -11.33 7.00 6.44
CA ALA A 126 -11.35 5.64 5.92
C ALA A 126 -10.33 5.53 4.80
N ASP A 127 -9.64 4.40 4.75
CA ASP A 127 -8.79 3.93 3.67
C ASP A 127 -7.57 4.81 3.33
N TYR A 128 -6.61 4.22 2.63
CA TYR A 128 -5.57 4.96 1.93
C TYR A 128 -6.17 5.81 0.79
N PRO A 129 -5.65 7.03 0.51
CA PRO A 129 -4.56 7.74 1.17
C PRO A 129 -4.98 8.67 2.32
N ALA A 130 -6.27 8.65 2.71
CA ALA A 130 -6.82 9.66 3.62
C ALA A 130 -6.74 9.27 5.10
N ASP A 131 -6.69 7.97 5.40
CA ASP A 131 -6.50 7.45 6.75
C ASP A 131 -4.99 7.36 7.08
N PRO A 132 -4.52 8.02 8.15
CA PRO A 132 -3.11 8.02 8.54
C PRO A 132 -2.62 6.68 9.11
N GLY A 133 -3.53 5.79 9.53
CA GLY A 133 -3.28 4.41 9.92
C GLY A 133 -3.08 3.45 8.75
N CYS A 134 -3.15 3.92 7.50
CA CYS A 134 -2.95 3.14 6.29
C CYS A 134 -1.73 3.62 5.51
N ASN A 135 -0.66 2.81 5.44
CA ASN A 135 0.54 3.19 4.67
C ASN A 135 0.38 2.88 3.17
N SER A 136 -0.54 1.97 2.81
CA SER A 136 -0.84 1.60 1.43
C SER A 136 -2.25 1.02 1.28
N GLU A 137 -2.77 0.96 0.06
CA GLU A 137 -4.06 0.30 -0.25
C GLU A 137 -4.04 -1.22 0.05
N ASP A 138 -2.85 -1.83 0.10
CA ASP A 138 -2.65 -3.27 0.34
C ASP A 138 -2.46 -3.61 1.83
N ASP A 139 -2.43 -2.60 2.72
CA ASP A 139 -2.26 -2.84 4.16
C ASP A 139 -3.51 -3.54 4.71
N PRO A 140 -3.36 -4.70 5.38
CA PRO A 140 -4.49 -5.53 5.77
C PRO A 140 -5.33 -4.91 6.89
N LEU A 141 -4.72 -4.02 7.69
CA LEU A 141 -5.34 -3.42 8.87
C LEU A 141 -5.26 -1.90 8.80
N GLU A 142 -6.40 -1.27 9.06
CA GLU A 142 -6.48 0.17 9.28
C GLU A 142 -6.23 0.44 10.78
N GLU A 143 -5.08 1.01 11.13
CA GLU A 143 -4.66 1.15 12.53
C GLU A 143 -5.14 2.47 13.18
N THR A 144 -5.57 2.42 14.45
CA THR A 144 -5.70 3.65 15.24
C THR A 144 -4.33 4.09 15.77
N LEU A 145 -3.84 5.25 15.31
CA LEU A 145 -2.56 5.80 15.75
C LEU A 145 -2.68 6.65 17.04
N ASP A 146 -1.79 6.40 18.01
CA ASP A 146 -1.65 7.22 19.22
C ASP A 146 -0.97 8.58 18.94
N VAL A 147 -0.12 8.61 17.92
CA VAL A 147 0.62 9.78 17.47
C VAL A 147 0.45 9.84 15.96
N LEU A 148 -0.11 10.96 15.48
CA LEU A 148 -0.34 11.16 14.05
C LEU A 148 0.99 11.50 13.36
N PRO A 149 1.18 11.03 12.12
CA PRO A 149 2.30 11.42 11.27
C PRO A 149 2.15 12.90 10.86
N ALA A 150 3.24 13.50 10.34
CA ALA A 150 3.28 14.93 10.01
C ALA A 150 2.07 15.33 9.14
N CYS A 151 1.83 14.58 8.07
CA CYS A 151 0.75 14.83 7.11
C CYS A 151 -0.70 14.66 7.64
N ALA A 152 -0.88 14.39 8.94
CA ALA A 152 -2.18 14.30 9.59
C ALA A 152 -2.20 14.85 11.04
N ASP A 153 -1.13 15.48 11.54
CA ASP A 153 -1.05 15.90 12.94
C ASP A 153 -1.64 17.30 13.21
N GLY A 154 -2.06 18.03 12.17
CA GLY A 154 -2.65 19.36 12.28
C GLY A 154 -1.64 20.49 12.45
N ILE A 155 -0.36 20.24 12.22
CA ILE A 155 0.74 21.18 12.33
C ILE A 155 1.44 21.30 10.98
N ASP A 156 1.55 22.53 10.48
CA ASP A 156 2.43 22.90 9.37
C ASP A 156 3.90 22.66 9.80
N ASN A 157 4.44 21.47 9.48
CA ASN A 157 5.73 20.99 9.93
C ASN A 157 6.89 21.47 9.05
N ASP A 158 6.60 22.02 7.87
CA ASP A 158 7.59 22.60 6.95
C ASP A 158 7.48 24.13 6.75
N ASP A 159 6.50 24.77 7.40
CA ASP A 159 6.22 26.20 7.42
C ASP A 159 5.86 26.80 6.02
N ASP A 160 5.27 26.00 5.12
CA ASP A 160 4.89 26.45 3.76
C ASP A 160 3.48 27.11 3.70
N GLY A 161 2.70 26.94 4.78
CA GLY A 161 1.36 27.49 4.96
C GLY A 161 0.21 26.55 4.58
N PHE A 162 0.51 25.35 4.09
CA PHE A 162 -0.34 24.17 4.13
C PHE A 162 -0.04 23.42 5.45
N VAL A 163 -0.72 22.30 5.73
CA VAL A 163 -0.76 21.78 7.12
C VAL A 163 -0.81 20.27 7.14
N ASP A 164 -1.63 19.67 6.28
CA ASP A 164 -1.85 18.22 6.26
C ASP A 164 -2.36 17.82 4.87
N PHE A 165 -2.34 16.51 4.58
CA PHE A 165 -2.96 15.94 3.39
C PHE A 165 -4.41 16.42 3.17
N ALA A 166 -5.23 16.42 4.22
CA ALA A 166 -6.63 16.88 4.14
C ALA A 166 -6.76 18.40 3.87
N GLY A 167 -5.72 19.17 4.18
CA GLY A 167 -5.57 20.59 3.87
C GLY A 167 -5.18 20.86 2.41
N GLY A 168 -4.82 19.82 1.66
CA GLY A 168 -4.28 19.92 0.30
C GLY A 168 -2.82 20.34 0.30
N ASP A 169 -2.07 19.87 1.30
CA ASP A 169 -0.62 20.01 1.34
C ASP A 169 0.04 19.20 0.22
N ASP A 170 0.84 19.87 -0.62
CA ASP A 170 1.48 19.28 -1.79
C ASP A 170 2.71 18.43 -1.41
N GLY A 171 3.23 18.56 -0.19
CA GLY A 171 4.28 17.71 0.34
C GLY A 171 3.79 16.38 0.92
N CYS A 172 2.48 16.22 1.07
CA CYS A 172 1.83 14.99 1.51
C CYS A 172 1.25 14.20 0.33
N ILE A 173 1.75 13.00 0.09
CA ILE A 173 1.17 12.08 -0.90
C ILE A 173 0.01 11.30 -0.26
N ALA A 174 0.13 11.00 1.03
CA ALA A 174 -0.90 10.40 1.86
C ALA A 174 -0.90 10.99 3.28
N ALA A 175 -2.01 10.83 3.99
CA ALA A 175 -2.13 11.20 5.39
C ALA A 175 -1.17 10.40 6.29
N ALA A 176 -0.72 9.22 5.85
CA ALA A 176 0.23 8.38 6.58
C ALA A 176 1.71 8.82 6.43
N ASP A 177 2.01 9.81 5.59
CA ASP A 177 3.40 10.23 5.34
C ASP A 177 4.01 10.95 6.55
N ASP A 178 5.22 10.54 6.93
CA ASP A 178 5.97 11.07 8.08
C ASP A 178 6.53 12.50 7.88
N SER A 179 6.36 13.09 6.70
CA SER A 179 6.98 14.36 6.33
C SER A 179 6.10 15.16 5.37
N GLU A 180 5.81 16.40 5.74
CA GLU A 180 5.20 17.41 4.86
C GLU A 180 6.20 18.07 3.91
N LEU A 181 7.51 17.78 4.01
CA LEU A 181 8.49 18.40 3.11
C LEU A 181 8.19 18.08 1.64
N GLY A 182 7.59 19.05 0.97
CA GLY A 182 7.29 19.00 -0.43
C GLY A 182 8.42 19.52 -1.30
N PRO A 183 8.20 19.47 -2.63
CA PRO A 183 9.15 19.93 -3.63
C PRO A 183 9.50 21.41 -3.56
N CYS A 184 8.64 22.21 -2.94
CA CYS A 184 8.75 23.66 -2.86
C CYS A 184 9.32 24.14 -1.51
N ASP A 185 9.51 23.27 -0.53
CA ASP A 185 9.81 23.69 0.84
C ASP A 185 11.32 23.83 1.08
N GLU A 186 12.10 23.26 0.16
CA GLU A 186 13.49 23.61 -0.08
C GLU A 186 13.64 24.79 -1.07
N GLU A 187 12.65 25.70 -1.13
CA GLU A 187 12.68 26.92 -1.94
C GLU A 187 13.93 27.75 -1.59
N GLN A 188 14.96 27.67 -2.46
CA GLN A 188 16.00 28.68 -2.47
C GLN A 188 15.47 29.88 -3.27
N PRO A 189 15.17 31.02 -2.62
CA PRO A 189 14.79 32.20 -3.38
C PRO A 189 16.00 32.62 -4.22
N LEU A 190 15.81 32.81 -5.54
CA LEU A 190 16.83 33.34 -6.45
C LEU A 190 17.01 34.85 -6.19
N LEU A 191 17.51 35.17 -5.01
CA LEU A 191 17.84 36.53 -4.58
C LEU A 191 19.33 36.77 -4.82
N PRO A 192 19.71 38.01 -5.19
CA PRO A 192 21.11 38.36 -5.35
C PRO A 192 21.91 38.11 -4.07
N PRO A 193 23.19 37.66 -4.19
CA PRO A 193 24.00 37.71 -5.41
C PRO A 193 23.81 36.51 -6.35
N LEU A 194 23.51 36.79 -7.62
CA LEU A 194 23.52 35.83 -8.74
C LEU A 194 24.93 35.74 -9.35
N PRO A 195 25.33 34.61 -9.95
CA PRO A 195 24.54 33.36 -10.15
C PRO A 195 24.41 32.51 -8.88
N VAL A 196 23.34 31.71 -8.79
CA VAL A 196 23.15 30.73 -7.69
C VAL A 196 23.84 29.43 -8.05
N ARG A 197 24.57 28.88 -7.06
CA ARG A 197 25.30 27.62 -7.19
C ARG A 197 24.72 26.56 -6.26
N GLY A 198 24.35 25.40 -6.82
CA GLY A 198 23.72 24.30 -6.08
C GLY A 198 24.07 22.94 -6.69
N SER A 199 23.47 21.84 -6.24
CA SER A 199 23.61 20.51 -6.87
C SER A 199 22.27 19.77 -6.76
N THR A 200 21.93 18.93 -7.73
CA THR A 200 20.74 18.05 -7.67
C THR A 200 20.96 16.84 -6.76
N PHE A 201 22.19 16.59 -6.31
CA PHE A 201 22.51 15.47 -5.44
C PHE A 201 21.69 15.48 -4.14
N GLY A 202 21.02 14.37 -3.85
CA GLY A 202 20.20 14.18 -2.65
C GLY A 202 18.82 14.84 -2.67
N GLY A 203 18.41 15.42 -3.80
CA GLY A 203 17.03 15.87 -4.00
C GLY A 203 16.07 14.72 -4.32
N LEU A 204 14.80 15.06 -4.50
CA LEU A 204 13.72 14.15 -4.91
C LEU A 204 13.47 14.28 -6.42
N ASP A 205 13.18 13.17 -7.12
CA ASP A 205 12.75 13.15 -8.53
C ASP A 205 11.23 13.01 -8.58
N GLN A 206 10.54 14.12 -8.34
CA GLN A 206 9.11 14.13 -8.05
C GLN A 206 8.29 14.84 -9.13
N HIS A 207 8.94 15.34 -10.18
CA HIS A 207 8.24 15.91 -11.30
C HIS A 207 8.77 15.49 -12.66
N THR A 208 7.85 15.36 -13.61
CA THR A 208 8.20 15.18 -15.01
C THR A 208 8.16 16.53 -15.73
N PRO A 209 9.24 16.92 -16.42
CA PRO A 209 9.26 18.16 -17.16
C PRO A 209 8.31 18.05 -18.37
N GLY A 210 7.53 19.11 -18.64
CA GLY A 210 6.65 19.16 -19.83
C GLY A 210 7.42 19.18 -21.16
N CYS A 211 8.74 19.35 -21.11
CA CYS A 211 9.66 19.22 -22.23
C CYS A 211 11.04 18.74 -21.76
N GLY A 212 11.60 17.74 -22.44
CA GLY A 212 12.80 17.05 -21.96
C GLY A 212 12.44 15.70 -21.36
N PHE A 213 13.45 14.94 -20.94
CA PHE A 213 13.28 13.71 -20.16
C PHE A 213 14.46 13.64 -19.18
N SER A 214 14.17 13.43 -17.91
CA SER A 214 15.14 13.18 -16.85
C SER A 214 14.53 12.19 -15.86
N GLU A 215 15.39 11.40 -15.21
CA GLU A 215 15.10 10.59 -14.02
C GLU A 215 16.01 11.04 -12.86
N ALA A 216 16.53 12.28 -12.95
CA ALA A 216 17.42 12.85 -11.97
C ALA A 216 16.64 13.74 -11.01
N PRO A 217 17.07 13.83 -9.74
CA PRO A 217 16.44 14.69 -8.76
C PRO A 217 16.22 16.14 -9.22
N ASP A 218 15.07 16.68 -8.86
CA ASP A 218 14.68 18.07 -9.07
C ASP A 218 15.42 19.02 -8.11
N ARG A 219 15.71 20.22 -8.61
CA ARG A 219 15.94 21.40 -7.77
C ARG A 219 15.01 22.53 -8.19
N MET A 220 14.16 22.95 -7.26
CA MET A 220 13.18 24.02 -7.47
C MET A 220 13.70 25.36 -6.93
N PHE A 221 13.49 26.41 -7.72
CA PHE A 221 13.88 27.77 -7.38
C PHE A 221 12.70 28.72 -7.58
N ARG A 222 12.47 29.61 -6.61
CA ARG A 222 11.46 30.67 -6.73
C ARG A 222 12.06 31.97 -7.25
N VAL A 223 11.52 32.49 -8.35
CA VAL A 223 11.84 33.83 -8.86
C VAL A 223 10.72 34.82 -8.47
N PRO A 224 10.94 35.69 -7.47
CA PRO A 224 9.96 36.72 -7.14
C PRO A 224 9.91 37.79 -8.23
N VAL A 225 8.79 37.88 -8.94
CA VAL A 225 8.54 38.89 -9.99
C VAL A 225 7.45 39.87 -9.51
N PRO A 226 7.77 40.85 -8.64
CA PRO A 226 6.77 41.71 -7.99
C PRO A 226 6.04 42.67 -8.94
N TYR A 227 6.55 42.83 -10.16
CA TYR A 227 5.95 43.62 -11.22
C TYR A 227 6.17 42.91 -12.55
N PRO A 228 5.27 43.07 -13.54
CA PRO A 228 5.45 42.46 -14.87
C PRO A 228 6.83 42.79 -15.44
N ALA A 229 7.65 41.75 -15.62
CA ALA A 229 9.02 41.85 -16.11
C ALA A 229 9.33 40.67 -17.04
N GLN A 230 10.28 40.85 -17.94
CA GLN A 230 10.91 39.72 -18.63
C GLN A 230 12.03 39.20 -17.74
N VAL A 231 11.99 37.91 -17.44
CA VAL A 231 13.04 37.20 -16.71
C VAL A 231 13.71 36.25 -17.68
N THR A 232 15.04 36.32 -17.76
CA THR A 232 15.85 35.35 -18.47
C THR A 232 16.57 34.51 -17.43
N VAL A 233 16.42 33.19 -17.50
CA VAL A 233 17.18 32.26 -16.69
C VAL A 233 17.90 31.30 -17.61
N ASP A 234 19.18 31.10 -17.35
CA ASP A 234 20.01 30.14 -18.04
C ASP A 234 20.82 29.30 -17.05
N THR A 235 21.14 28.08 -17.48
CA THR A 235 22.00 27.12 -16.76
C THR A 235 23.43 27.15 -17.32
N LEU A 236 23.84 28.27 -17.92
CA LEU A 236 25.12 28.40 -18.61
C LEU A 236 26.27 28.32 -17.59
N GLY A 237 26.99 27.21 -17.61
CA GLY A 237 28.06 26.94 -16.65
C GLY A 237 27.87 25.66 -15.86
N SER A 238 26.71 25.00 -15.99
CA SER A 238 26.51 23.64 -15.46
C SER A 238 27.51 22.67 -16.08
N SER A 239 27.99 21.71 -15.28
CA SER A 239 28.86 20.61 -15.72
C SER A 239 28.10 19.47 -16.40
N PHE A 240 26.76 19.52 -16.41
CA PHE A 240 25.89 18.50 -16.98
C PHE A 240 24.78 19.08 -17.87
N ASP A 241 24.16 18.21 -18.67
CA ASP A 241 23.04 18.56 -19.53
C ASP A 241 21.82 18.82 -18.66
N THR A 242 21.24 20.03 -18.76
CA THR A 242 20.16 20.46 -17.86
C THR A 242 18.83 20.52 -18.60
N VAL A 243 17.76 20.11 -17.92
CA VAL A 243 16.39 20.41 -18.31
C VAL A 243 15.90 21.55 -17.45
N LEU A 244 15.50 22.67 -18.06
CA LEU A 244 14.91 23.82 -17.37
C LEU A 244 13.44 23.92 -17.76
N TYR A 245 12.55 23.93 -16.77
CA TYR A 245 11.13 24.16 -16.95
C TYR A 245 10.62 25.20 -15.96
N ALA A 246 9.46 25.77 -16.26
CA ALA A 246 8.84 26.82 -15.46
C ALA A 246 7.40 26.45 -15.11
N ARG A 247 7.00 26.61 -13.85
CA ARG A 247 5.65 26.38 -13.32
C ARG A 247 5.09 27.70 -12.79
N ARG A 248 3.76 27.83 -12.76
CA ARG A 248 3.06 29.01 -12.22
C ARG A 248 2.60 28.84 -10.76
N ALA A 249 2.71 27.61 -10.25
CA ALA A 249 2.39 27.15 -8.91
C ALA A 249 3.07 25.80 -8.68
N CYS A 250 3.13 25.35 -7.41
CA CYS A 250 3.63 24.02 -7.02
C CYS A 250 2.72 22.89 -7.51
N THR A 251 1.43 23.15 -7.74
CA THR A 251 0.51 22.20 -8.37
C THR A 251 0.75 22.04 -9.89
N PRO A 252 0.50 20.84 -10.48
CA PRO A 252 0.64 20.60 -11.91
C PRO A 252 -0.44 21.35 -12.69
N THR A 253 -0.21 22.63 -12.97
CA THR A 253 -0.91 23.32 -14.05
C THR A 253 -0.09 23.17 -15.31
N GLU A 254 -0.42 22.14 -16.09
CA GLU A 254 0.05 21.87 -17.45
C GLU A 254 0.30 23.18 -18.23
N GLY A 255 1.56 23.46 -18.52
CA GLY A 255 1.91 24.65 -19.26
C GLY A 255 3.38 24.73 -19.54
N CYS A 256 3.85 23.98 -20.55
CA CYS A 256 5.07 24.35 -21.25
C CYS A 256 4.91 25.81 -21.71
N PRO A 257 5.73 26.77 -21.26
CA PRO A 257 5.78 28.05 -21.92
C PRO A 257 6.50 27.83 -23.26
N LEU A 258 5.77 27.32 -24.25
CA LEU A 258 5.82 28.06 -25.51
C LEU A 258 5.33 29.45 -25.10
N LEU A 259 6.22 30.43 -25.08
CA LEU A 259 5.85 31.82 -24.92
C LEU A 259 5.39 32.35 -26.29
N PRO A 260 4.10 32.31 -26.66
CA PRO A 260 3.45 33.49 -27.19
C PRO A 260 2.89 34.30 -26.01
N PRO A 261 2.82 35.63 -26.14
CA PRO A 261 2.41 36.51 -25.05
C PRO A 261 1.00 36.13 -24.56
N PRO A 262 0.78 35.86 -23.27
CA PRO A 262 -0.56 35.86 -22.70
C PRO A 262 -1.03 37.31 -22.63
N ASP A 263 -2.07 37.61 -23.39
CA ASP A 263 -2.85 38.83 -23.23
C ASP A 263 -3.42 38.87 -21.80
N GLY A 264 -3.03 39.92 -21.08
CA GLY A 264 -3.55 40.43 -19.80
C GLY A 264 -4.41 39.54 -18.90
N ASP A 265 -3.85 39.12 -17.77
CA ASP A 265 -4.18 39.66 -16.44
C ASP A 265 -3.31 38.95 -15.36
N GLY A 266 -2.78 39.71 -14.39
CA GLY A 266 -2.25 39.24 -13.10
C GLY A 266 -1.01 38.31 -13.10
N GLY A 267 0.17 38.84 -12.74
CA GLY A 267 1.40 38.04 -12.58
C GLY A 267 1.41 37.23 -11.27
N ALA A 268 1.45 35.92 -11.41
CA ALA A 268 1.84 34.96 -10.35
C ALA A 268 3.37 34.77 -10.36
N PRO A 269 4.00 34.32 -9.25
CA PRO A 269 5.39 33.86 -9.27
C PRO A 269 5.59 32.73 -10.30
N VAL A 270 6.84 32.56 -10.74
CA VAL A 270 7.23 31.48 -11.65
C VAL A 270 8.29 30.66 -10.95
N ASP A 271 8.01 29.37 -10.77
CA ASP A 271 8.91 28.41 -10.16
C ASP A 271 9.72 27.72 -11.26
N LEU A 272 11.03 27.59 -11.07
CA LEU A 272 11.94 27.03 -12.06
C LEU A 272 12.52 25.74 -11.52
N GLY A 273 12.27 24.63 -12.20
CA GLY A 273 12.93 23.37 -11.87
C GLY A 273 14.06 23.08 -12.85
N VAL A 274 15.16 22.56 -12.29
CA VAL A 274 16.34 22.16 -13.04
C VAL A 274 16.70 20.72 -12.70
N GLU A 275 16.74 19.87 -13.73
CA GLU A 275 17.09 18.44 -13.63
C GLU A 275 18.37 18.15 -14.43
N ASP A 276 19.09 17.07 -14.08
CA ASP A 276 20.20 16.52 -14.87
C ASP A 276 19.67 15.50 -15.90
N ALA A 277 20.01 15.64 -17.18
CA ALA A 277 19.60 14.69 -18.22
C ALA A 277 20.46 13.40 -18.26
N GLY A 278 21.48 13.28 -17.39
CA GLY A 278 22.39 12.13 -17.29
C GLY A 278 22.11 11.22 -16.09
N ALA A 279 22.02 9.91 -16.32
CA ALA A 279 21.77 8.88 -15.30
C ALA A 279 23.02 8.48 -14.48
N GLU A 280 23.85 9.42 -14.01
CA GLU A 280 25.03 9.10 -13.19
C GLU A 280 25.06 9.91 -11.86
N PRO A 281 25.42 9.31 -10.71
CA PRO A 281 25.29 9.91 -9.39
C PRO A 281 26.53 10.74 -9.00
N ASP A 282 26.94 11.69 -9.84
CA ASP A 282 28.11 12.53 -9.55
C ASP A 282 27.70 13.89 -8.96
N ALA A 283 28.18 14.13 -7.74
CA ALA A 283 27.96 15.36 -6.98
C ALA A 283 28.68 16.56 -7.62
N ASP A 284 28.07 17.18 -8.62
CA ASP A 284 28.59 18.40 -9.23
C ASP A 284 27.52 19.52 -9.33
N ALA A 285 28.01 20.75 -9.46
CA ALA A 285 27.25 21.95 -9.16
C ALA A 285 26.56 22.61 -10.38
N LEU A 286 25.26 22.92 -10.23
CA LEU A 286 24.48 23.85 -11.04
C LEU A 286 25.00 25.29 -10.85
N ASP A 287 25.20 26.05 -11.94
CA ASP A 287 25.47 27.50 -11.92
C ASP A 287 24.35 28.16 -12.77
N ALA A 288 23.33 28.70 -12.11
CA ALA A 288 22.18 29.34 -12.77
C ALA A 288 22.29 30.87 -12.65
N GLY A 289 22.31 31.56 -13.80
CA GLY A 289 22.53 33.00 -13.90
C GLY A 289 21.37 33.75 -14.57
N VAL A 290 21.23 35.02 -14.22
CA VAL A 290 20.45 36.01 -14.98
C VAL A 290 21.47 36.93 -15.66
N PRO A 291 21.51 37.01 -17.00
CA PRO A 291 22.38 37.95 -17.69
C PRO A 291 21.87 39.40 -17.52
N ASP A 292 22.80 40.34 -17.37
CA ASP A 292 22.58 41.81 -17.27
C ASP A 292 21.74 42.40 -18.43
#